data_AF-A0A7D9E330-F1
#
_entry.id   AF-A0A7D9E330-F1
#
_cell.length_a   1.000
_cell.length_b   1.000
_cell.length_c   1.000
_cell.angle_alpha   90.00
_cell.angle_beta   90.00
_cell.angle_gamma   90.00
#
_symmetry.space_group_name_H-M   'P 1'
#
loop_
_entity.id
_entity.type
_entity.pdbx_description
1 polymer ?
#
loop_
_entity_poly.entity_id
_entity_poly.type
_entity_poly.pdbx_seq_one_letter_code
_entity_poly.pdbx_strand_id
1 'polypeptide(L)' 'MKSIFILAATLAFMVFNVNGVIPPPDRPCPPDKPRVNCLVAPCMFATCPAYPQAICVDNYCGGCFADFYYQYRKVDCSV' A
#
# COMPACT_ATOMS: atom_id res chain seq x y z
N MET A 1 34.17 14.16 -20.40
CA MET A 1 34.28 13.16 -19.32
C MET A 1 33.84 13.78 -17.99
N LYS A 2 32.57 13.58 -17.59
CA LYS A 2 31.94 13.78 -16.25
C LYS A 2 30.43 14.10 -16.38
N SER A 3 29.99 14.75 -17.47
CA SER A 3 28.60 15.23 -17.59
C SER A 3 27.59 14.22 -18.15
N ILE A 4 28.02 13.21 -18.91
CA ILE A 4 27.12 12.23 -19.54
C ILE A 4 26.70 11.12 -18.56
N PHE A 5 27.54 10.79 -17.57
CA PHE A 5 27.21 9.77 -16.55
C PHE A 5 26.15 10.23 -15.53
N ILE A 6 25.95 11.54 -15.37
CA ILE A 6 24.94 12.10 -14.45
C ILE A 6 23.53 12.08 -15.08
N LEU A 7 23.43 12.23 -16.41
CA LEU A 7 22.16 12.13 -17.14
C LEU A 7 21.61 10.70 -17.16
N ALA A 8 22.48 9.69 -17.22
CA ALA A 8 22.06 8.29 -17.10
C ALA A 8 21.62 7.92 -15.67
N ALA A 9 22.29 8.48 -14.65
CA ALA A 9 21.90 8.25 -13.26
C ALA A 9 20.55 8.90 -12.92
N THR A 10 20.27 10.11 -13.40
CA THR A 10 18.98 10.79 -13.13
C THR A 10 17.79 10.11 -13.80
N LEU A 11 17.96 9.51 -14.99
CA LEU A 11 16.93 8.69 -15.62
C LEU A 11 16.71 7.35 -14.88
N ALA A 12 17.74 6.74 -14.29
CA ALA A 12 17.60 5.54 -13.47
C ALA A 12 16.95 5.82 -12.10
N PHE A 13 17.16 7.01 -11.52
CA PHE A 13 16.52 7.42 -10.26
C PHE A 13 15.01 7.71 -10.39
N MET A 14 14.53 8.08 -11.57
CA MET A 14 13.08 8.28 -11.81
C MET A 14 12.30 6.96 -12.01
N VAL A 15 12.97 5.81 -12.17
CA VAL A 15 12.31 4.49 -12.33
C VAL A 15 12.33 3.62 -11.07
N PHE A 16 13.07 4.01 -10.02
CA PHE A 16 13.09 3.29 -8.75
C PHE A 16 12.94 4.23 -7.55
N ASN A 17 11.83 4.94 -7.49
CA ASN A 17 11.33 5.50 -6.23
C ASN A 17 10.09 4.72 -5.79
N VAL A 18 10.27 3.43 -5.50
CA VAL A 18 9.21 2.57 -4.97
C VAL A 18 9.07 2.77 -3.45
N ASN A 19 8.88 4.00 -2.98
CA ASN A 19 8.59 4.29 -1.57
C ASN A 19 7.16 3.85 -1.15
N GLY A 20 6.67 2.71 -1.67
CA GLY A 20 5.33 2.21 -1.36
C GLY A 20 4.87 1.07 -2.26
N VAL A 21 5.66 0.00 -2.44
CA VAL A 21 5.12 -1.22 -3.07
C VAL A 21 4.14 -1.87 -2.10
N ILE A 22 2.87 -1.46 -2.20
CA ILE A 22 1.72 -2.15 -1.63
C ILE A 22 1.71 -3.57 -2.23
N PRO A 23 1.54 -4.64 -1.44
CA PRO A 23 1.40 -5.99 -1.99
C PRO A 23 0.22 -6.04 -2.97
N PRO A 24 0.31 -6.84 -4.05
CA PRO A 24 -0.59 -6.76 -5.19
C PRO A 24 -2.07 -6.90 -4.78
N PRO A 25 -2.98 -6.07 -5.32
CA PRO A 25 -4.41 -6.09 -5.02
C PRO A 25 -5.13 -7.37 -5.47
N ASP A 26 -4.44 -8.24 -6.21
CA ASP A 26 -5.03 -9.39 -6.89
C ASP A 26 -4.68 -10.73 -6.23
N ARG A 27 -4.51 -10.77 -4.91
CA ARG A 27 -4.48 -12.06 -4.21
C ARG A 27 -5.91 -12.60 -4.10
N PRO A 28 -6.17 -13.84 -4.54
CA PRO A 28 -7.46 -14.49 -4.31
C PRO A 28 -7.76 -14.48 -2.82
N CYS A 29 -9.00 -14.15 -2.46
CA CYS A 29 -9.41 -14.22 -1.07
C CYS A 29 -9.40 -15.67 -0.56
N PRO A 30 -9.12 -15.90 0.74
CA PRO A 30 -9.26 -17.20 1.36
C PRO A 30 -10.66 -17.80 1.17
N PRO A 31 -10.83 -19.14 1.07
CA PRO A 31 -12.13 -19.77 0.88
C PRO A 31 -13.18 -19.41 1.93
N ASP A 32 -12.75 -19.15 3.17
CA ASP A 32 -13.58 -18.75 4.31
C ASP A 32 -13.90 -17.25 4.36
N LYS A 33 -13.31 -16.44 3.46
CA LYS A 33 -13.44 -14.97 3.43
C LYS A 33 -13.76 -14.48 2.02
N PRO A 34 -14.96 -14.73 1.50
CA PRO A 34 -15.33 -14.34 0.14
C PRO A 34 -15.16 -12.84 -0.07
N ARG A 35 -14.85 -12.44 -1.31
CA ARG A 35 -14.73 -11.02 -1.69
C ARG A 35 -16.09 -10.34 -1.56
N VAL A 36 -16.11 -9.14 -0.98
CA VAL A 36 -17.31 -8.30 -0.88
C VAL A 36 -17.18 -7.06 -1.77
N ASN A 37 -18.33 -6.55 -2.24
CA ASN A 37 -18.40 -5.27 -2.95
C ASN A 37 -18.90 -4.20 -1.97
N CYS A 38 -18.03 -3.26 -1.64
CA CYS A 38 -18.33 -2.15 -0.74
C CYS A 38 -18.92 -0.96 -1.49
N LEU A 39 -19.80 -0.18 -0.84
CA LEU A 39 -20.31 1.07 -1.41
C LEU A 39 -19.21 2.13 -1.56
N VAL A 40 -18.25 2.13 -0.62
CA VAL A 40 -17.12 3.06 -0.55
C VAL A 40 -15.84 2.26 -0.35
N ALA A 41 -14.74 2.70 -0.95
CA ALA A 41 -13.43 2.08 -0.74
C ALA A 41 -13.04 2.18 0.75
N PRO A 42 -12.63 1.08 1.41
CA PRO A 42 -12.28 1.08 2.83
C PRO A 42 -11.26 2.16 3.21
N CYS A 43 -10.27 2.44 2.36
CA CYS A 43 -9.25 3.45 2.61
C CYS A 43 -9.67 4.89 2.34
N MET A 44 -10.88 5.16 1.80
CA MET A 44 -11.29 6.51 1.38
C MET A 44 -11.23 7.54 2.53
N PHE A 45 -11.59 7.11 3.74
CA PHE A 45 -11.63 7.97 4.93
C PHE A 45 -10.89 7.37 6.13
N ALA A 46 -10.17 6.26 5.93
CA ALA A 46 -9.50 5.56 7.01
C ALA A 46 -8.15 6.23 7.33
N THR A 47 -7.86 6.36 8.62
CA THR A 47 -6.58 6.89 9.12
C THR A 47 -6.06 6.00 10.25
N CYS A 48 -4.73 5.96 10.43
CA CYS A 48 -4.08 5.23 11.51
C CYS A 48 -3.22 6.19 12.36
N PRO A 49 -3.80 6.85 13.39
CA PRO A 49 -3.07 7.85 14.18
C PRO A 49 -1.84 7.29 14.91
N ALA A 50 -1.86 6.02 15.29
CA ALA A 50 -0.71 5.32 15.88
C ALA A 50 0.49 5.21 14.93
N TYR A 51 0.23 5.15 13.62
CA TYR A 51 1.25 5.08 12.56
C TYR A 51 0.89 6.05 11.43
N PRO A 52 1.12 7.37 11.61
CA PRO A 52 0.73 8.39 10.62
C PRO A 52 1.36 8.19 9.23
N GLN A 53 2.52 7.53 9.18
CA GLN A 53 3.24 7.20 7.96
C GLN A 53 2.87 5.83 7.36
N ALA A 54 1.90 5.11 7.92
CA ALA A 54 1.44 3.84 7.37
C ALA A 54 0.65 4.05 6.07
N ILE A 55 0.81 3.11 5.14
CA ILE A 55 0.07 3.06 3.88
C ILE A 55 -1.21 2.25 4.10
N CYS A 56 -2.36 2.83 3.75
CA CYS A 56 -3.64 2.12 3.76
C CYS A 56 -3.80 1.26 2.49
N VAL A 57 -4.32 0.05 2.66
CA VAL A 57 -4.61 -0.90 1.59
C VAL A 57 -6.05 -1.40 1.74
N ASP A 58 -6.83 -1.29 0.67
CA ASP A 58 -8.19 -1.81 0.67
C ASP A 58 -8.17 -3.34 0.75
N ASN A 59 -8.87 -3.89 1.74
CA ASN A 59 -9.04 -5.32 1.91
C ASN A 59 -10.54 -5.66 1.83
N TYR A 60 -10.90 -6.34 0.74
CA TYR A 60 -12.28 -6.73 0.42
C TYR A 60 -12.59 -8.19 0.80
N CYS A 61 -11.68 -8.92 1.45
CA CYS A 61 -11.87 -10.33 1.77
C CYS A 61 -12.61 -10.50 3.11
N GLY A 62 -13.82 -11.04 3.05
CA GLY A 62 -14.69 -11.25 4.22
C GLY A 62 -15.35 -9.98 4.77
N GLY A 63 -15.11 -8.81 4.16
CA GLY A 63 -15.64 -7.53 4.60
C GLY A 63 -14.92 -6.35 3.95
N CYS A 64 -15.32 -5.14 4.35
CA CYS A 64 -14.75 -3.87 3.90
C CYS A 64 -13.75 -3.38 4.96
N PHE A 65 -12.48 -3.76 4.83
CA PHE A 65 -11.45 -3.46 5.81
C PHE A 65 -10.36 -2.56 5.25
N ALA A 66 -9.87 -1.65 6.09
CA ALA A 66 -8.70 -0.83 5.82
C ALA A 66 -7.50 -1.46 6.54
N ASP A 67 -6.58 -2.04 5.78
CA ASP A 67 -5.35 -2.61 6.34
C ASP A 67 -4.21 -1.61 6.23
N PHE A 68 -3.56 -1.29 7.34
CA PHE A 68 -2.45 -0.33 7.38
C PHE A 68 -1.10 -1.04 7.45
N TYR A 69 -0.15 -0.58 6.64
CA TYR A 69 1.19 -1.14 6.55
C TYR A 69 2.27 -0.08 6.78
N TYR A 70 3.19 -0.34 7.70
CA TYR A 70 4.40 0.46 7.89
C TYR A 70 5.63 -0.43 7.71
N GLN A 71 6.59 -0.01 6.86
CA GLN A 71 7.78 -0.81 6.52
C GLN A 71 7.44 -2.26 6.14
N TYR A 72 6.45 -2.45 5.27
CA TYR A 72 5.96 -3.75 4.78
C TYR A 72 5.32 -4.66 5.84
N ARG A 73 5.05 -4.17 7.05
CA ARG A 73 4.37 -4.92 8.11
C ARG A 73 3.00 -4.33 8.38
N LYS A 74 2.00 -5.20 8.52
CA LYS A 74 0.66 -4.78 8.99
C LYS A 74 0.80 -4.26 10.42
N VAL A 75 0.28 -3.07 10.68
CA VAL A 75 0.30 -2.44 12.00
C VAL A 75 -1.09 -2.46 12.63
N ASP A 76 -1.12 -2.40 13.96
CA ASP A 76 -2.36 -2.20 14.72
C ASP A 76 -2.57 -0.71 14.92
N CYS A 77 -3.77 -0.23 14.58
CA CYS A 77 -4.17 1.16 14.71
C CYS A 77 -5.00 1.44 15.96
N SER A 78 -5.24 0.41 16.78
CA SER A 78 -5.88 0.53 18.09
C SER A 78 -4.92 1.27 19.03
N VAL A 79 -5.36 2.43 19.51
CA VAL A 79 -4.65 3.26 20.50
C VAL A 79 -5.15 2.97 21.92
#